data_AF-A0A350G4G0-F1
#
_entry.id   AF-A0A350G4G0-F1
#
_cell.length_a   1.000
_cell.length_b   1.000
_cell.length_c   1.000
_cell.angle_alpha   90.00
_cell.angle_beta   90.00
_cell.angle_gamma   90.00
#
_symmetry.space_group_name_H-M   'P 1'
#
loop_
_entity.id
_entity.type
_entity.pdbx_description
1 polymer ?
#
loop_
_entity_poly.entity_id
_entity_poly.type
_entity_poly.pdbx_seq_one_letter_code
_entity_poly.pdbx_strand_id
1 'polypeptide(L)'
;IAPLIFNGYWEFFVGLAMTIAILMSLRGQGNVTMSVTEGSLLSQERDSSVAEERSLRVTQQTRFIFFVFGLVTIMLVLVSSFFSGELFAKRNFYGVIRVRADMVGDPPRPAYLMAHGITVHGLQFIEKGRGLPTTYYVRDGGAGLAILNHPTYGKDQRVGMLGVG
;
A
#
# COMPACT_ATOMS: atom_id res chain seq x y z
N ILE A 1 -14.01 0.02 -12.35
CA ILE A 1 -14.18 -1.24 -11.57
C ILE A 1 -13.18 -1.30 -10.41
N ALA A 2 -11.86 -1.17 -10.64
CA ALA A 2 -10.86 -1.17 -9.56
C ALA A 2 -11.13 -0.24 -8.35
N PRO A 3 -11.47 1.06 -8.50
CA PRO A 3 -11.77 1.93 -7.36
C PRO A 3 -13.10 1.65 -6.65
N LEU A 4 -13.96 0.79 -7.21
CA LEU A 4 -15.21 0.37 -6.57
C LEU A 4 -15.02 -0.88 -5.70
N ILE A 5 -13.96 -1.65 -5.95
CA ILE A 5 -13.67 -2.93 -5.26
C ILE A 5 -12.51 -2.75 -4.28
N PHE A 6 -11.55 -1.89 -4.60
CA PHE A 6 -10.35 -1.67 -3.80
C PHE A 6 -10.29 -0.21 -3.31
N ASN A 7 -10.62 -0.01 -2.03
CA ASN A 7 -10.52 1.28 -1.35
C ASN A 7 -9.07 1.64 -0.94
N GLY A 8 -8.12 0.72 -1.13
CA GLY A 8 -6.68 0.89 -0.85
C GLY A 8 -5.82 0.36 -1.99
N TYR A 9 -4.51 0.23 -1.80
CA TYR A 9 -3.54 -0.23 -2.81
C TYR A 9 -3.39 -1.76 -2.87
N TRP A 10 -4.50 -2.49 -2.71
CA TRP A 10 -4.47 -3.96 -2.59
C TRP A 10 -4.17 -4.68 -3.90
N GLU A 11 -4.45 -4.03 -5.03
CA GLU A 11 -4.31 -4.61 -6.37
C GLU A 11 -2.86 -4.92 -6.71
N PHE A 12 -1.92 -4.11 -6.22
CA PHE A 12 -0.49 -4.37 -6.43
C PHE A 12 -0.07 -5.70 -5.81
N PHE A 13 -0.48 -5.96 -4.57
CA PHE A 13 -0.10 -7.18 -3.87
C PHE A 13 -0.77 -8.42 -4.47
N VAL A 14 -2.04 -8.31 -4.84
CA VAL A 14 -2.76 -9.39 -5.53
C VAL A 14 -2.11 -9.66 -6.88
N GLY A 15 -1.82 -8.62 -7.65
CA GLY A 15 -1.14 -8.73 -8.94
C GLY A 15 0.26 -9.35 -8.82
N LEU A 16 1.05 -8.94 -7.82
CA LEU A 16 2.37 -9.50 -7.56
C LEU A 16 2.29 -10.99 -7.20
N ALA A 17 1.39 -11.37 -6.29
CA ALA A 17 1.16 -12.75 -5.90
C ALA A 17 0.75 -13.62 -7.11
N MET A 18 -0.16 -13.10 -7.95
CA MET A 18 -0.57 -13.77 -9.20
C MET A 18 0.60 -13.93 -10.18
N THR A 19 1.45 -12.91 -10.32
CA THR A 19 2.59 -12.94 -11.24
C THR A 19 3.63 -13.97 -10.78
N ILE A 20 3.89 -14.04 -9.47
CA ILE A 20 4.76 -15.05 -8.86
C ILE A 20 4.19 -16.45 -9.09
N ALA A 21 2.88 -16.65 -8.88
CA ALA A 21 2.22 -17.93 -9.11
C ALA A 21 2.28 -18.38 -10.58
N ILE A 22 2.13 -17.46 -11.54
CA ILE A 22 2.27 -17.72 -12.97
C ILE A 22 3.72 -18.11 -13.31
N LEU A 23 4.70 -17.34 -12.82
CA LEU A 23 6.13 -17.65 -13.03
C LEU A 23 6.52 -19.03 -12.51
N MET A 24 5.95 -19.44 -11.38
CA MET A 24 6.17 -20.78 -10.81
C MET A 24 5.53 -21.88 -11.65
N SER A 25 4.31 -21.66 -12.15
CA SER A 25 3.62 -22.60 -13.04
C SER A 25 4.37 -22.82 -14.36
N LEU A 26 4.92 -21.74 -14.95
CA LEU A 26 5.65 -21.82 -16.22
C LEU A 26 7.02 -22.49 -16.09
N ARG A 27 7.70 -22.34 -14.94
CA ARG A 27 8.99 -23.00 -14.68
C ARG A 27 8.89 -24.53 -14.47
N GLY A 28 7.70 -25.06 -14.22
CA GLY A 28 7.45 -26.49 -14.03
C GLY A 28 7.26 -27.30 -15.32
N GLN A 29 7.09 -26.66 -16.49
CA GLN A 29 6.73 -27.33 -17.75
C GLN A 29 7.92 -27.69 -18.65
N GLY A 30 9.14 -27.24 -18.34
CA GLY A 30 10.33 -27.59 -19.11
C GLY A 30 10.93 -28.92 -18.65
N ASN A 31 10.40 -30.04 -19.17
CA ASN A 31 11.12 -31.29 -19.50
C ASN A 31 10.11 -32.42 -19.80
N VAL A 32 9.51 -32.39 -20.99
CA VAL A 32 8.90 -33.58 -21.59
C VAL A 32 9.59 -33.77 -22.93
N THR A 33 10.74 -34.45 -22.92
CA THR A 33 11.41 -34.88 -24.15
C THR A 33 11.51 -36.39 -24.12
N MET A 34 10.71 -37.00 -24.99
CA MET A 34 10.67 -38.41 -25.33
C MET A 34 12.04 -38.82 -25.90
N SER A 35 12.70 -39.84 -25.35
CA SER A 35 13.83 -40.49 -26.03
C SER A 35 13.71 -42.01 -25.97
N VAL A 36 13.63 -42.58 -27.17
CA VAL A 36 13.57 -43.99 -27.51
C VAL A 36 14.91 -44.68 -27.20
N THR A 37 14.81 -45.83 -26.53
CA THR A 37 15.63 -47.07 -26.57
C THR A 37 17.11 -46.99 -26.97
N GLU A 38 18.03 -47.18 -25.99
CA GLU A 38 19.14 -48.17 -25.99
C GLU A 38 20.07 -48.02 -24.74
N GLY A 39 20.28 -49.11 -23.97
CA GLY A 39 21.40 -49.25 -23.02
C GLY A 39 21.09 -49.30 -21.51
N SER A 40 20.74 -50.50 -20.97
CA SER A 40 20.25 -50.77 -19.60
C SER A 40 21.16 -50.39 -18.41
N LEU A 41 22.48 -50.23 -18.59
CA LEU A 41 23.41 -49.88 -17.48
C LEU A 41 23.76 -48.38 -17.47
N LEU A 42 23.92 -47.78 -18.66
CA LEU A 42 24.06 -46.33 -18.81
C LEU A 42 22.74 -45.61 -18.54
N SER A 43 21.60 -46.27 -18.74
CA SER A 43 20.29 -45.75 -18.36
C SER A 43 20.13 -45.66 -16.85
N GLN A 44 20.72 -46.57 -16.07
CA GLN A 44 20.53 -46.58 -14.61
C GLN A 44 21.32 -45.46 -13.91
N GLU A 45 22.55 -45.15 -14.35
CA GLU A 45 23.28 -43.97 -13.86
C GLU A 45 22.73 -42.64 -14.39
N ARG A 46 22.16 -42.62 -15.62
CA ARG A 46 21.43 -41.43 -16.10
C ARG A 46 20.15 -41.20 -15.32
N ASP A 47 19.37 -42.23 -15.04
CA ASP A 47 18.09 -42.08 -14.34
C ASP A 47 18.29 -41.64 -12.89
N SER A 48 19.35 -42.11 -12.22
CA SER A 48 19.68 -41.66 -10.85
C SER A 48 20.14 -40.21 -10.81
N SER A 49 21.04 -39.80 -11.70
CA SER A 49 21.51 -38.41 -11.81
C SER A 49 20.41 -37.43 -12.23
N VAL A 50 19.53 -37.84 -13.17
CA VAL A 50 18.37 -37.05 -13.59
C VAL A 50 17.33 -36.93 -12.46
N ALA A 51 17.09 -38.00 -11.70
CA ALA A 51 16.21 -37.96 -10.54
C ALA A 51 16.78 -37.05 -9.42
N GLU A 52 18.09 -37.10 -9.20
CA GLU A 52 18.79 -36.24 -8.22
C GLU A 52 18.71 -34.77 -8.64
N GLU A 53 19.05 -34.42 -9.88
CA GLU A 53 18.90 -33.06 -10.41
C GLU A 53 17.45 -32.55 -10.33
N ARG A 54 16.48 -33.41 -10.67
CA ARG A 54 15.06 -33.07 -10.57
C ARG A 54 14.65 -32.80 -9.12
N SER A 55 15.09 -33.62 -8.17
CA SER A 55 14.78 -33.46 -6.75
C SER A 55 15.40 -32.19 -6.16
N LEU A 56 16.64 -31.86 -6.55
CA LEU A 56 17.33 -30.64 -6.16
C LEU A 56 16.64 -29.40 -6.72
N ARG A 57 16.20 -29.46 -7.99
CA ARG A 57 15.48 -28.36 -8.65
C ARG A 57 14.10 -28.13 -8.02
N VAL A 58 13.36 -29.19 -7.70
CA VAL A 58 12.07 -29.12 -6.98
C VAL A 58 12.28 -28.54 -5.58
N THR A 59 13.28 -29.00 -4.84
CA THR A 59 13.58 -28.50 -3.49
C THR A 59 13.98 -27.02 -3.50
N GLN A 60 14.84 -26.61 -4.44
CA GLN A 60 15.22 -25.20 -4.60
C GLN A 60 14.03 -24.33 -5.00
N GLN A 61 13.18 -24.80 -5.91
CA GLN A 61 11.94 -24.12 -6.28
C GLN A 61 11.06 -23.92 -5.04
N THR A 62 10.73 -25.00 -4.31
CA THR A 62 9.91 -24.95 -3.09
C THR A 62 10.45 -23.99 -2.04
N ARG A 63 11.77 -24.01 -1.77
CA ARG A 63 12.41 -23.08 -0.82
C ARG A 63 12.27 -21.62 -1.26
N PHE A 64 12.44 -21.35 -2.55
CA PHE A 64 12.24 -20.02 -3.11
C PHE A 64 10.77 -19.57 -3.02
N ILE A 65 9.80 -20.47 -3.25
CA ILE A 65 8.36 -20.17 -3.08
C ILE A 65 8.08 -19.70 -1.66
N PHE A 66 8.50 -20.49 -0.66
CA PHE A 66 8.26 -20.16 0.74
C PHE A 66 8.95 -18.86 1.16
N PHE A 67 10.15 -18.60 0.65
CA PHE A 67 10.86 -17.35 0.91
C PHE A 67 10.11 -16.13 0.37
N VAL A 68 9.70 -16.17 -0.90
CA VAL A 68 8.93 -15.09 -1.52
C VAL A 68 7.57 -14.90 -0.85
N PHE A 69 6.87 -16.00 -0.55
CA PHE A 69 5.60 -15.96 0.18
C PHE A 69 5.75 -15.32 1.56
N GLY A 70 6.83 -15.67 2.28
CA GLY A 70 7.17 -15.05 3.56
C GLY A 70 7.41 -13.55 3.43
N LEU A 71 8.21 -13.11 2.46
CA LEU A 71 8.46 -11.68 2.21
C LEU A 71 7.19 -10.90 1.86
N VAL A 72 6.35 -11.45 0.98
CA VAL A 72 5.07 -10.83 0.60
C VAL A 72 4.16 -10.70 1.82
N THR A 73 4.07 -11.76 2.65
CA THR A 73 3.26 -11.75 3.87
C THR A 73 3.76 -10.71 4.87
N ILE A 74 5.08 -10.64 5.11
CA ILE A 74 5.68 -9.62 5.99
C ILE A 74 5.39 -8.22 5.46
N MET A 75 5.58 -7.98 4.17
CA MET A 75 5.30 -6.70 3.54
C MET A 75 3.82 -6.31 3.68
N LEU A 76 2.91 -7.25 3.49
CA LEU A 76 1.46 -7.05 3.67
C LEU A 76 1.11 -6.69 5.11
N VAL A 77 1.68 -7.38 6.10
CA VAL A 77 1.47 -7.09 7.52
C VAL A 77 1.97 -5.68 7.86
N LEU A 78 3.17 -5.31 7.38
CA LEU A 78 3.70 -3.96 7.57
C LEU A 78 2.76 -2.91 6.98
N VAL A 79 2.37 -3.05 5.72
CA VAL A 79 1.46 -2.10 5.05
C VAL A 79 0.10 -2.00 5.76
N SER A 80 -0.48 -3.14 6.17
CA SER A 80 -1.73 -3.15 6.93
C SER A 80 -1.59 -2.46 8.29
N SER A 81 -0.46 -2.62 8.97
CA SER A 81 -0.21 -1.97 10.26
C SER A 81 -0.08 -0.46 10.11
N PHE A 82 0.59 0.02 9.05
CA PHE A 82 0.73 1.45 8.74
C PHE A 82 -0.62 2.12 8.47
N PHE A 83 -1.58 1.37 7.96
CA PHE A 83 -2.90 1.86 7.57
C PHE A 83 -4.01 1.44 8.52
N SER A 84 -3.66 0.88 9.68
CA SER A 84 -4.61 0.59 10.75
C SER A 84 -5.01 1.87 11.48
N GLY A 85 -6.26 1.96 11.95
CA GLY A 85 -6.77 3.13 12.68
C GLY A 85 -7.37 4.25 11.80
N GLU A 86 -7.66 3.97 10.54
CA GLU A 86 -8.39 4.88 9.66
C GLU A 86 -9.88 4.94 10.04
N LEU A 87 -10.37 6.16 10.31
CA LEU A 87 -11.78 6.45 10.55
C LEU A 87 -12.56 6.55 9.24
N PHE A 88 -11.88 6.93 8.16
CA PHE A 88 -12.45 7.05 6.84
C PHE A 88 -11.37 6.84 5.78
N ALA A 89 -11.71 6.13 4.70
CA ALA A 89 -10.85 5.99 3.54
C ALA A 89 -11.70 5.99 2.27
N LYS A 90 -11.28 6.79 1.27
CA LYS A 90 -11.95 6.83 -0.03
C LYS A 90 -10.94 7.05 -1.15
N ARG A 91 -11.09 6.27 -2.22
CA ARG A 91 -10.32 6.42 -3.45
C ARG A 91 -11.03 7.33 -4.43
N ASN A 92 -10.26 8.23 -5.06
CA ASN A 92 -10.68 9.07 -6.18
C ASN A 92 -9.65 8.98 -7.33
N PHE A 93 -9.78 9.84 -8.34
CA PHE A 93 -8.86 9.88 -9.49
C PHE A 93 -7.41 10.21 -9.10
N TYR A 94 -7.21 11.00 -8.05
CA TYR A 94 -5.90 11.47 -7.60
C TYR A 94 -5.24 10.53 -6.59
N GLY A 95 -5.99 9.62 -5.97
CA GLY A 95 -5.47 8.57 -5.10
C GLY A 95 -6.41 8.25 -3.93
N VAL A 96 -5.86 7.84 -2.79
CA VAL A 96 -6.65 7.43 -1.61
C VAL A 96 -6.53 8.48 -0.50
N ILE A 97 -7.64 9.14 -0.21
CA ILE A 97 -7.75 10.06 0.92
C ILE A 97 -8.17 9.28 2.15
N ARG A 98 -7.49 9.52 3.27
CA ARG A 98 -7.71 8.85 4.54
C ARG A 98 -7.86 9.86 5.65
N VAL A 99 -8.73 9.58 6.62
CA VAL A 99 -8.85 10.32 7.87
C VAL A 99 -8.54 9.37 9.01
N ARG A 100 -7.60 9.74 9.89
CA ARG A 100 -7.20 8.94 11.06
C ARG A 100 -7.15 9.81 12.31
N ALA A 101 -7.36 9.21 13.47
CA ALA A 101 -7.10 9.87 14.75
C ALA A 101 -5.60 9.77 15.07
N ASP A 102 -5.02 10.85 15.58
CA ASP A 102 -3.62 10.90 16.03
C ASP A 102 -3.46 11.88 17.20
N MET A 103 -2.29 11.84 17.86
CA MET A 103 -1.89 12.78 18.91
C MET A 103 -0.83 13.71 18.34
N VAL A 104 -1.13 15.02 18.25
CA VAL A 104 -0.26 16.00 17.59
C VAL A 104 0.09 17.17 18.50
N GLY A 105 1.33 17.66 18.37
CA GLY A 105 1.86 18.80 19.12
C GLY A 105 2.61 18.40 20.38
N ASP A 106 3.04 19.41 21.13
CA ASP A 106 3.70 19.26 22.44
C ASP A 106 3.11 20.27 23.44
N PRO A 107 2.37 19.83 24.48
CA PRO A 107 2.04 18.44 24.77
C PRO A 107 1.09 17.84 23.70
N PRO A 108 1.12 16.50 23.47
CA PRO A 108 0.31 15.86 22.45
C PRO A 108 -1.19 16.05 22.70
N ARG A 109 -1.94 16.44 21.67
CA ARG A 109 -3.39 16.63 21.71
C ARG A 109 -4.10 15.80 20.65
N PRO A 110 -5.31 15.29 20.93
CA PRO A 110 -6.06 14.48 19.97
C PRO A 110 -6.52 15.31 18.77
N ALA A 111 -6.25 14.81 17.57
CA ALA A 111 -6.60 15.43 16.30
C ALA A 111 -7.02 14.41 15.25
N TYR A 112 -7.87 14.84 14.31
CA TYR A 112 -8.08 14.12 13.06
C TYR A 112 -7.11 14.63 12.00
N LEU A 113 -6.42 13.70 11.34
CA LEU A 113 -5.51 14.00 10.24
C LEU A 113 -6.12 13.46 8.96
N MET A 114 -6.25 14.33 7.97
CA MET A 114 -6.58 13.95 6.60
C MET A 114 -5.28 13.84 5.80
N ALA A 115 -5.01 12.67 5.24
CA ALA A 115 -3.78 12.39 4.51
C ALA A 115 -4.05 11.72 3.16
N HIS A 116 -3.10 11.91 2.25
CA HIS A 116 -3.00 11.21 0.98
C HIS A 116 -1.56 10.73 0.81
N GLY A 117 -1.36 9.40 0.78
CA GLY A 117 -0.03 8.81 0.86
C GLY A 117 0.66 9.18 2.17
N ILE A 118 1.84 9.78 2.08
CA ILE A 118 2.62 10.28 3.24
C ILE A 118 2.33 11.74 3.60
N THR A 119 1.56 12.45 2.77
CA THR A 119 1.31 13.89 2.92
C THR A 119 0.05 14.12 3.73
N VAL A 120 0.15 14.97 4.76
CA VAL A 120 -1.00 15.43 5.54
C VAL A 120 -1.56 16.69 4.89
N HIS A 121 -2.81 16.63 4.44
CA HIS A 121 -3.52 17.76 3.84
C HIS A 121 -4.29 18.59 4.85
N GLY A 122 -4.89 17.94 5.83
CA GLY A 122 -5.72 18.58 6.84
C GLY A 122 -5.43 18.06 8.24
N LEU A 123 -5.54 18.94 9.22
CA LEU A 123 -5.50 18.60 10.63
C LEU A 123 -6.66 19.30 11.33
N GLN A 124 -7.32 18.62 12.25
CA GLN A 124 -8.36 19.25 13.07
C GLN A 124 -8.27 18.72 14.48
N PHE A 125 -8.01 19.59 15.45
CA PHE A 125 -8.08 19.22 16.86
C PHE A 125 -9.51 18.83 17.23
N ILE A 126 -9.67 17.74 18.00
CA ILE A 126 -10.99 17.19 18.36
C ILE A 126 -11.64 18.04 19.46
N GLU A 127 -10.84 18.46 20.42
CA GLU A 127 -11.29 19.21 21.60
C GLU A 127 -11.09 20.73 21.41
N LYS A 128 -10.28 21.36 22.28
CA LYS A 128 -9.94 22.78 22.20
C LYS A 128 -9.11 23.06 20.96
N GLY A 129 -9.48 24.11 20.25
CA GLY A 129 -8.77 24.57 19.06
C GLY A 129 -9.27 23.98 17.74
N ARG A 130 -10.47 23.40 17.71
CA ARG A 130 -11.09 22.86 16.49
C ARG A 130 -11.22 23.87 15.34
N GLY A 131 -11.36 25.16 15.67
CA GLY A 131 -11.41 26.28 14.72
C GLY A 131 -10.06 26.95 14.46
N LEU A 132 -8.95 26.40 14.97
CA LEU A 132 -7.63 26.91 14.63
C LEU A 132 -7.32 26.57 13.17
N PRO A 133 -6.75 27.52 12.40
CA PRO A 133 -6.19 27.18 11.11
C PRO A 133 -4.94 26.32 11.33
N THR A 134 -4.79 25.29 10.49
CA THR A 134 -3.71 24.30 10.58
C THR A 134 -3.20 23.96 9.18
N THR A 135 -2.12 23.17 9.12
CA THR A 135 -1.47 22.70 7.88
C THR A 135 -1.12 23.86 6.94
N TYR A 136 -1.88 24.03 5.86
CA TYR A 136 -1.64 25.06 4.84
C TYR A 136 -2.22 26.43 5.19
N TYR A 137 -3.05 26.51 6.23
CA TYR A 137 -3.67 27.76 6.66
C TYR A 137 -3.10 28.17 8.01
N VAL A 138 -2.66 29.43 8.09
CA VAL A 138 -2.18 30.07 9.32
C VAL A 138 -2.74 31.50 9.40
N ARG A 139 -2.85 32.05 10.60
CA ARG A 139 -3.53 33.35 10.84
C ARG A 139 -2.77 34.53 10.22
N ASP A 140 -1.45 34.47 10.28
CA ASP A 140 -0.49 35.45 9.79
C ASP A 140 -0.10 35.26 8.31
N GLY A 141 -0.61 34.22 7.67
CA GLY A 141 -0.43 33.99 6.23
C GLY A 141 -1.38 34.83 5.38
N GLY A 142 -1.13 34.93 4.08
CA GLY A 142 -1.90 35.80 3.17
C GLY A 142 -3.42 35.59 3.23
N ALA A 143 -3.89 34.33 3.22
CA ALA A 143 -5.31 34.02 3.34
C ALA A 143 -5.87 34.39 4.73
N GLY A 144 -5.10 34.14 5.79
CA GLY A 144 -5.45 34.54 7.15
C GLY A 144 -5.59 36.05 7.28
N LEU A 145 -4.59 36.81 6.81
CA LEU A 145 -4.60 38.27 6.81
C LEU A 145 -5.75 38.84 5.99
N ALA A 146 -6.05 38.28 4.81
CA ALA A 146 -7.15 38.73 3.98
C ALA A 146 -8.52 38.54 4.66
N ILE A 147 -8.72 37.40 5.34
CA ILE A 147 -9.96 37.13 6.08
C ILE A 147 -10.05 38.00 7.33
N LEU A 148 -9.00 38.04 8.14
CA LEU A 148 -8.97 38.71 9.45
C LEU A 148 -9.07 40.23 9.34
N ASN A 149 -8.54 40.84 8.26
CA ASN A 149 -8.61 42.29 8.04
C ASN A 149 -9.79 42.72 7.15
N HIS A 150 -10.68 41.79 6.77
CA HIS A 150 -11.86 42.14 5.99
C HIS A 150 -12.85 42.96 6.84
N PRO A 151 -13.49 44.02 6.31
CA PRO A 151 -14.40 44.88 7.10
C PRO A 151 -15.58 44.16 7.75
N THR A 152 -16.00 43.02 7.18
CA THR A 152 -17.08 42.17 7.70
C THR A 152 -16.58 40.97 8.52
N TYR A 153 -15.28 40.91 8.85
CA TYR A 153 -14.77 39.86 9.72
C TYR A 153 -15.52 39.85 11.06
N GLY A 154 -15.97 38.67 11.48
CA GLY A 154 -16.85 38.51 12.65
C GLY A 154 -18.30 38.96 12.46
N LYS A 155 -18.71 39.38 11.25
CA LYS A 155 -20.07 39.85 10.89
C LYS A 155 -20.59 39.13 9.65
N ASP A 156 -21.03 37.88 9.81
CA ASP A 156 -21.62 37.04 8.75
C ASP A 156 -20.82 37.00 7.44
N GLN A 157 -19.48 37.01 7.56
CA GLN A 157 -18.59 36.96 6.41
C GLN A 157 -18.75 35.64 5.65
N ARG A 158 -19.08 35.73 4.38
CA ARG A 158 -19.17 34.57 3.48
C ARG A 158 -17.84 34.41 2.76
N VAL A 159 -17.18 33.28 2.99
CA VAL A 159 -15.90 32.93 2.36
C VAL A 159 -16.11 31.73 1.47
N GLY A 160 -15.79 31.88 0.18
CA GLY A 160 -15.69 30.77 -0.77
C GLY A 160 -14.24 30.33 -0.90
N MET A 161 -14.01 29.03 -0.97
CA MET A 161 -12.68 28.43 -1.12
C MET A 161 -12.65 27.61 -2.40
N LEU A 162 -11.62 27.81 -3.24
CA LEU A 162 -11.41 27.07 -4.47
C LEU A 162 -9.98 26.52 -4.48
N GLY A 163 -9.85 25.19 -4.63
CA GLY A 163 -8.57 24.49 -4.54
C GLY A 163 -8.15 24.25 -3.08
N VAL A 164 -8.35 23.03 -2.60
CA VAL A 164 -8.01 22.60 -1.22
C VAL A 164 -7.01 21.44 -1.19
N GLY A 165 -6.42 21.15 -2.36
CA GLY A 165 -5.73 19.89 -2.63
C GLY A 165 -6.57 18.96 -3.49
#